data_AF-O44466-F1
#
_entry.id   AF-O44466-F1
#
_cell.length_a   1.000
_cell.length_b   1.000
_cell.length_c   1.000
_cell.angle_alpha   90.00
_cell.angle_beta   90.00
_cell.angle_gamma   90.00
#
_symmetry.space_group_name_H-M   'P 1'
#
loop_
_entity.id
_entity.type
_entity.pdbx_description
1 polymer ?
#
loop_
_entity_poly.entity_id
_entity_poly.type
_entity_poly.pdbx_seq_one_letter_code
_entity_poly.pdbx_strand_id
1 'polypeptide(L)'
;MRLIVAILACHVAISAAYISSEDLEKPSSADKPVHEKNHCTRSELMRMGGRLVKWFKDVHAQESGADHTLKLHSVPCRVEVGWMFNQWDGNQDGKLSKAELRPIERGGNEACVEEFIDMCDDMVVDGSISVDEWCDCFTFSDDLRHEPPCHKAKHDVDPHLLGVFLPRCDLEGFYKPEQCHDGNCWCVDRYGREFDKSRVQNTLPDCGQYASDMTEEDIAFLRERL
;
A
#
# COMPACT_ATOMS: atom_id res chain seq x y z
N MET A 1 20.83 -0.43 15.55
CA MET A 1 19.75 0.15 14.74
C MET A 1 18.41 -0.51 15.02
N ARG A 2 18.23 -1.84 14.84
CA ARG A 2 16.94 -2.53 15.15
C ARG A 2 16.35 -2.25 16.53
N LEU A 3 17.19 -2.22 17.57
CA LEU A 3 16.74 -1.88 18.92
C LEU A 3 16.25 -0.43 19.03
N ILE A 4 16.88 0.50 18.30
CA ILE A 4 16.51 1.91 18.31
C ILE A 4 15.18 2.11 17.59
N VAL A 5 14.96 1.46 16.46
CA VAL A 5 13.66 1.51 15.74
C VAL A 5 12.55 0.87 16.58
N ALA A 6 12.81 -0.24 17.26
CA ALA A 6 11.86 -0.85 18.19
C ALA A 6 11.57 0.07 19.40
N ILE A 7 12.58 0.74 19.95
CA ILE A 7 12.43 1.71 21.04
C ILE A 7 11.65 2.94 20.54
N LEU A 8 11.95 3.44 19.35
CA LEU A 8 11.25 4.58 18.74
C LEU A 8 9.81 4.23 18.39
N ALA A 9 9.54 3.03 17.87
CA ALA A 9 8.18 2.53 17.67
C ALA A 9 7.42 2.46 19.01
N CYS A 10 8.07 1.99 20.07
CA CYS A 10 7.51 2.00 21.42
C CYS A 10 7.26 3.43 21.92
N HIS A 11 8.19 4.36 21.72
CA HIS A 11 8.04 5.78 22.11
C HIS A 11 6.96 6.50 21.32
N VAL A 12 6.79 6.19 20.04
CA VAL A 12 5.72 6.76 19.22
C VAL A 12 4.37 6.17 19.58
N ALA A 13 4.30 4.87 19.88
CA ALA A 13 3.10 4.26 20.46
C ALA A 13 2.72 4.93 21.80
N ILE A 14 3.70 5.24 22.66
CA ILE A 14 3.50 5.98 23.90
C ILE A 14 3.01 7.42 23.62
N SER A 15 3.63 8.12 22.66
CA SER A 15 3.31 9.51 22.34
C SER A 15 1.95 9.66 21.67
N ALA A 16 1.57 8.75 20.78
CA ALA A 16 0.25 8.70 20.15
C ALA A 16 -0.85 8.36 21.16
N ALA A 17 -0.56 7.49 22.13
CA ALA A 17 -1.46 7.22 23.25
C ALA A 17 -1.65 8.45 24.15
N TYR A 18 -0.59 9.25 24.36
CA TYR A 18 -0.67 10.48 25.17
C TYR A 18 -1.49 11.56 24.46
N ILE A 19 -1.26 11.77 23.15
CA ILE A 19 -2.00 12.77 22.36
C ILE A 19 -3.49 12.39 22.21
N SER A 20 -3.82 11.09 22.08
CA SER A 20 -5.22 10.64 21.99
C SER A 20 -5.95 10.68 23.34
N SER A 21 -5.24 10.92 24.45
CA SER A 21 -5.85 10.96 25.79
C SER A 21 -6.33 12.35 26.23
N GLU A 22 -5.99 13.41 25.49
CA GLU A 22 -6.37 14.79 25.84
C GLU A 22 -7.69 15.26 25.17
N ASP A 23 -8.20 14.53 24.19
CA ASP A 23 -9.47 14.80 23.50
C ASP A 23 -10.42 13.61 23.65
N LEU A 24 -11.15 13.48 24.78
CA LEU A 24 -12.51 12.91 24.85
C LEU A 24 -13.01 12.81 26.30
N GLU A 25 -13.83 13.78 26.69
CA GLU A 25 -14.84 13.59 27.73
C GLU A 25 -15.74 12.40 27.37
N LYS A 26 -15.77 11.39 28.25
CA LYS A 26 -16.56 10.16 28.14
C LYS A 26 -17.87 10.28 28.92
N PRO A 27 -18.98 9.74 28.38
CA PRO A 27 -19.93 8.98 29.21
C PRO A 27 -20.06 7.54 28.68
N SER A 28 -19.71 6.52 29.50
CA SER A 28 -20.65 5.65 30.24
C SER A 28 -21.47 4.75 29.30
N SER A 29 -21.04 3.50 29.05
CA SER A 29 -21.37 2.27 29.81
C SER A 29 -22.37 1.40 29.03
N ALA A 30 -21.97 0.18 28.68
CA ALA A 30 -22.79 -1.05 28.59
C ALA A 30 -22.19 -2.02 27.56
N ASP A 31 -21.80 -3.20 28.04
CA ASP A 31 -21.68 -4.49 27.34
C ASP A 31 -21.24 -4.50 25.87
N LYS A 32 -20.00 -4.93 25.60
CA LYS A 32 -19.65 -5.53 24.30
C LYS A 32 -19.17 -6.98 24.48
N PRO A 33 -19.79 -7.94 23.78
CA PRO A 33 -19.42 -9.35 23.84
C PRO A 33 -18.13 -9.64 23.05
N VAL A 34 -17.58 -10.82 23.34
CA VAL A 34 -16.40 -11.50 22.80
C VAL A 34 -16.03 -11.15 21.35
N HIS A 35 -14.75 -10.78 21.14
CA HIS A 35 -14.01 -10.55 19.88
C HIS A 35 -14.63 -11.14 18.59
N GLU A 36 -15.52 -10.38 17.97
CA GLU A 36 -15.65 -10.33 16.51
C GLU A 36 -14.56 -9.34 16.05
N LYS A 37 -13.64 -9.75 15.18
CA LYS A 37 -12.59 -8.84 14.67
C LYS A 37 -13.31 -7.70 13.93
N ASN A 38 -13.41 -6.54 14.57
CA ASN A 38 -13.94 -5.34 13.93
C ASN A 38 -12.92 -4.91 12.88
N HIS A 39 -13.21 -5.20 11.62
CA HIS A 39 -12.48 -4.68 10.46
C HIS A 39 -12.50 -3.15 10.47
N CYS A 40 -11.38 -2.55 10.11
CA CYS A 40 -11.22 -1.12 9.97
C CYS A 40 -11.88 -0.64 8.68
N THR A 41 -12.56 0.51 8.76
CA THR A 41 -13.10 1.17 7.57
C THR A 41 -11.97 1.65 6.68
N ARG A 42 -12.23 1.80 5.36
CA ARG A 42 -11.28 2.41 4.41
C ARG A 42 -10.69 3.73 4.94
N SER A 43 -11.51 4.57 5.55
CA SER A 43 -11.05 5.85 6.12
C SER A 43 -10.06 5.65 7.28
N GLU A 44 -10.29 4.66 8.15
CA GLU A 44 -9.37 4.33 9.25
C GLU A 44 -8.05 3.76 8.75
N LEU A 45 -8.09 2.88 7.74
CA LEU A 45 -6.92 2.32 7.07
C LEU A 45 -6.09 3.43 6.41
N MET A 46 -6.71 4.29 5.59
CA MET A 46 -6.01 5.38 4.93
C MET A 46 -5.41 6.38 5.92
N ARG A 47 -6.11 6.68 7.02
CA ARG A 47 -5.57 7.50 8.11
C ARG A 47 -4.40 6.81 8.81
N MET A 48 -4.40 5.47 8.90
CA MET A 48 -3.30 4.69 9.45
C MET A 48 -2.05 4.85 8.59
N GLY A 49 -2.19 4.66 7.27
CA GLY A 49 -1.11 4.88 6.31
C GLY A 49 -0.48 6.27 6.44
N GLY A 50 -1.30 7.32 6.49
CA GLY A 50 -0.80 8.69 6.68
C GLY A 50 -0.06 8.91 8.00
N ARG A 51 -0.49 8.26 9.10
CA ARG A 51 0.21 8.31 10.40
C ARG A 51 1.55 7.57 10.33
N LEU A 52 1.59 6.41 9.69
CA LEU A 52 2.82 5.63 9.49
C LEU A 52 3.84 6.41 8.67
N VAL A 53 3.43 7.00 7.54
CA VAL A 53 4.33 7.83 6.73
C VAL A 53 4.89 9.01 7.51
N LYS A 54 4.05 9.70 8.30
CA LYS A 54 4.52 10.79 9.17
C LYS A 54 5.56 10.29 10.18
N TRP A 55 5.28 9.16 10.83
CA TRP A 55 6.21 8.53 11.75
C TRP A 55 7.52 8.12 11.07
N PHE A 56 7.47 7.56 9.85
CA PHE A 56 8.66 7.19 9.09
C PHE A 56 9.54 8.40 8.82
N LYS A 57 8.95 9.55 8.43
CA LYS A 57 9.68 10.81 8.26
C LYS A 57 10.38 11.25 9.55
N ASP A 58 9.67 11.23 10.67
CA ASP A 58 10.19 11.68 11.96
C ASP A 58 11.35 10.78 12.45
N VAL A 59 11.23 9.46 12.30
CA VAL A 59 12.30 8.51 12.65
C VAL A 59 13.48 8.62 11.71
N HIS A 60 13.23 8.67 10.40
CA HIS A 60 14.29 8.79 9.41
C HIS A 60 15.11 10.07 9.63
N ALA A 61 14.47 11.20 9.94
CA ALA A 61 15.16 12.46 10.23
C ALA A 61 16.05 12.42 11.48
N GLN A 62 15.77 11.53 12.45
CA GLN A 62 16.57 11.37 13.67
C GLN A 62 17.77 10.43 13.47
N GLU A 63 17.66 9.46 12.55
CA GLU A 63 18.58 8.33 12.42
C GLU A 63 19.37 8.30 11.10
N SER A 64 19.21 9.28 10.21
CA SER A 64 19.76 9.29 8.83
C SER A 64 21.29 9.47 8.76
N GLY A 65 22.04 8.53 9.35
CA GLY A 65 23.49 8.37 9.21
C GLY A 65 23.91 7.17 8.34
N ALA A 66 22.98 6.32 7.90
CA ALA A 66 23.25 5.20 7.01
C ALA A 66 22.10 5.05 6.00
N ASP A 67 22.31 5.60 4.80
CA ASP A 67 21.47 5.36 3.64
C ASP A 67 21.75 3.92 3.15
N HIS A 68 20.85 3.00 3.48
CA HIS A 68 20.92 1.64 2.98
C HIS A 68 20.23 1.60 1.63
N THR A 69 20.98 1.29 0.58
CA THR A 69 20.44 1.06 -0.75
C THR A 69 19.38 -0.04 -0.67
N LEU A 70 18.13 0.32 -0.95
CA LEU A 70 17.05 -0.64 -1.17
C LEU A 70 17.49 -1.69 -2.20
N LYS A 71 17.00 -2.92 -2.06
CA LYS A 71 17.13 -3.91 -3.12
C LYS A 71 16.48 -3.41 -4.41
N LEU A 72 16.88 -4.01 -5.53
CA LEU A 72 16.30 -3.72 -6.84
C LEU A 72 14.78 -3.83 -6.77
N HIS A 73 14.11 -2.73 -7.11
CA HIS A 73 12.67 -2.56 -7.09
C HIS A 73 12.28 -1.79 -8.37
N SER A 74 11.04 -1.96 -8.80
CA SER A 74 10.51 -1.39 -10.05
C SER A 74 9.57 -0.20 -9.79
N VAL A 75 9.10 -0.02 -8.55
CA VAL A 75 8.17 1.05 -8.16
C VAL A 75 8.92 2.20 -7.46
N PRO A 76 8.73 3.47 -7.86
CA PRO A 76 9.33 4.62 -7.16
C PRO A 76 9.07 4.57 -5.66
N CYS A 77 10.14 4.59 -4.88
CA CYS A 77 10.03 4.53 -3.42
C CYS A 77 10.46 5.84 -2.78
N ARG A 78 9.63 6.33 -1.84
CA ARG A 78 10.01 7.46 -0.99
C ARG A 78 11.16 7.06 -0.08
N VAL A 79 12.13 7.93 0.10
CA VAL A 79 13.38 7.61 0.82
C VAL A 79 13.09 7.13 2.25
N GLU A 80 12.19 7.80 2.97
CA GLU A 80 11.82 7.43 4.35
C GLU A 80 11.06 6.10 4.43
N VAL A 81 10.23 5.80 3.43
CA VAL A 81 9.44 4.56 3.33
C VAL A 81 10.38 3.39 3.04
N GLY A 82 11.27 3.57 2.07
CA GLY A 82 12.29 2.61 1.71
C GLY A 82 13.28 2.34 2.84
N TRP A 83 13.75 3.40 3.50
CA TRP A 83 14.61 3.27 4.66
C TRP A 83 13.92 2.48 5.77
N MET A 84 12.63 2.72 6.01
CA MET A 84 11.86 2.00 7.02
C MET A 84 11.69 0.52 6.67
N PHE A 85 11.47 0.16 5.40
CA PHE A 85 11.44 -1.23 4.95
C PHE A 85 12.70 -1.99 5.42
N ASN A 86 13.87 -1.41 5.17
CA ASN A 86 15.16 -2.01 5.56
C ASN A 86 15.33 -2.18 7.09
N GLN A 87 14.60 -1.42 7.91
CA GLN A 87 14.64 -1.61 9.36
C GLN A 87 13.89 -2.88 9.80
N TRP A 88 12.85 -3.23 9.05
CA TRP A 88 12.00 -4.39 9.32
C TRP A 88 12.47 -5.65 8.62
N ASP A 89 13.08 -5.54 7.44
CA ASP A 89 13.67 -6.65 6.68
C ASP A 89 14.86 -7.25 7.44
N GLY A 90 14.53 -8.17 8.33
CA GLY A 90 15.39 -8.71 9.36
C GLY A 90 16.41 -9.68 8.80
N ASN A 91 15.99 -10.42 7.78
CA ASN A 91 16.77 -11.42 7.07
C ASN A 91 17.40 -10.86 5.78
N GLN A 92 17.06 -9.64 5.37
CA GLN A 92 17.52 -8.97 4.15
C GLN A 92 17.17 -9.76 2.89
N ASP A 93 16.03 -10.43 2.86
CA ASP A 93 15.56 -11.17 1.69
C ASP A 93 14.85 -10.26 0.68
N GLY A 94 14.44 -9.05 1.08
CA GLY A 94 13.69 -8.10 0.25
C GLY A 94 12.18 -8.23 0.38
N LYS A 95 11.70 -8.91 1.43
CA LYS A 95 10.28 -9.08 1.78
C LYS A 95 10.08 -8.89 3.29
N LEU A 96 8.90 -8.42 3.68
CA LEU A 96 8.49 -8.34 5.07
C LEU A 96 7.51 -9.46 5.37
N SER A 97 7.96 -10.44 6.13
CA SER A 97 7.09 -11.49 6.64
C SER A 97 6.27 -11.00 7.84
N LYS A 98 5.13 -11.66 8.10
CA LYS A 98 4.37 -11.44 9.35
C LYS A 98 5.22 -11.61 10.62
N ALA A 99 6.32 -12.38 10.57
CA ALA A 99 7.22 -12.54 11.70
C ALA A 99 8.07 -11.28 11.97
N GLU A 100 8.50 -10.60 10.91
CA GLU A 100 9.28 -9.36 10.96
C GLU A 100 8.42 -8.16 11.36
N LEU A 101 7.14 -8.17 10.97
CA LEU A 101 6.17 -7.12 11.26
C LEU A 101 5.52 -7.22 12.65
N ARG A 102 5.66 -8.36 13.36
CA ARG A 102 5.07 -8.52 14.71
C ARG A 102 5.35 -7.37 15.68
N PRO A 103 6.56 -6.77 15.73
CA PRO A 103 6.82 -5.69 16.68
C PRO A 103 5.97 -4.45 16.44
N ILE A 104 5.67 -4.10 15.17
CA ILE A 104 4.82 -2.96 14.84
C ILE A 104 3.34 -3.31 14.99
N GLU A 105 2.94 -4.52 14.60
CA GLU A 105 1.55 -5.00 14.71
C GLU A 105 1.09 -5.20 16.16
N ARG A 106 1.96 -5.72 17.03
CA ARG A 106 1.63 -6.00 18.43
C ARG A 106 2.02 -4.89 19.41
N GLY A 107 2.90 -3.99 19.00
CA GLY A 107 3.48 -2.95 19.86
C GLY A 107 2.69 -1.65 19.92
N GLY A 108 1.71 -1.45 19.04
CA GLY A 108 0.93 -0.22 18.95
C GLY A 108 -0.51 -0.38 19.47
N ASN A 109 -1.03 0.63 20.16
CA ASN A 109 -2.47 0.79 20.44
C ASN A 109 -3.28 1.15 19.18
N GLU A 110 -2.72 0.90 18.00
CA GLU A 110 -3.23 1.35 16.72
C GLU A 110 -3.96 0.16 16.06
N ALA A 111 -5.26 0.06 16.33
CA ALA A 111 -6.08 -1.12 16.01
C ALA A 111 -6.04 -1.55 14.53
N CYS A 112 -5.75 -0.62 13.62
CA CYS A 112 -5.76 -0.86 12.17
C CYS A 112 -4.37 -1.08 11.56
N VAL A 113 -3.29 -1.14 12.34
CA VAL A 113 -1.93 -1.30 11.77
C VAL A 113 -1.77 -2.66 11.11
N GLU A 114 -2.19 -3.74 11.79
CA GLU A 114 -2.12 -5.09 11.22
C GLU A 114 -2.93 -5.16 9.93
N GLU A 115 -4.19 -4.70 9.93
CA GLU A 115 -5.04 -4.73 8.74
C GLU A 115 -4.53 -3.81 7.63
N PHE A 116 -4.03 -2.62 7.94
CA PHE A 116 -3.45 -1.73 6.92
C PHE A 116 -2.23 -2.34 6.24
N ILE A 117 -1.31 -2.92 7.03
CA ILE A 117 -0.10 -3.54 6.50
C ILE A 117 -0.46 -4.79 5.68
N ASP A 118 -1.42 -5.59 6.15
CA ASP A 118 -1.95 -6.75 5.41
C ASP A 118 -2.46 -6.34 4.02
N MET A 119 -3.22 -5.24 3.94
CA MET A 119 -3.75 -4.70 2.68
C MET A 119 -2.68 -4.24 1.67
N CYS A 120 -1.41 -4.12 2.06
CA CYS A 120 -0.33 -3.81 1.13
C CYS A 120 0.10 -5.02 0.27
N ASP A 121 -0.26 -6.25 0.65
CA ASP A 121 0.01 -7.48 -0.13
C ASP A 121 -0.95 -7.59 -1.32
N ASP A 122 -0.76 -6.74 -2.34
CA ASP A 122 -1.74 -6.52 -3.41
C ASP A 122 -1.20 -6.68 -4.85
N MET A 123 0.12 -6.78 -5.04
CA MET A 123 0.71 -6.98 -6.37
C MET A 123 0.90 -8.47 -6.65
N VAL A 124 1.40 -9.21 -5.66
CA VAL A 124 1.54 -10.66 -5.64
C VAL A 124 1.12 -11.17 -4.27
N VAL A 125 -0.18 -11.43 -4.10
CA VAL A 125 -0.79 -11.87 -2.84
C VAL A 125 -0.19 -13.21 -2.37
N ASP A 126 0.87 -13.15 -1.57
CA ASP A 126 1.65 -14.30 -1.11
C ASP A 126 1.88 -14.36 0.41
N GLY A 127 1.30 -13.41 1.14
CA GLY A 127 1.41 -13.24 2.59
C GLY A 127 2.71 -12.58 3.04
N SER A 128 3.52 -12.04 2.11
CA SER A 128 4.74 -11.30 2.38
C SER A 128 4.79 -10.03 1.55
N ILE A 129 5.16 -8.91 2.17
CA ILE A 129 5.15 -7.61 1.49
C ILE A 129 6.52 -7.40 0.87
N SER A 130 6.61 -7.43 -0.46
CA SER A 130 7.82 -7.08 -1.19
C SER A 130 8.15 -5.59 -1.09
N VAL A 131 9.37 -5.20 -1.49
CA VAL A 131 9.74 -3.77 -1.57
C VAL A 131 8.78 -3.00 -2.48
N ASP A 132 8.40 -3.57 -3.64
CA ASP A 132 7.49 -2.91 -4.58
C ASP A 132 6.11 -2.68 -3.97
N GLU A 133 5.53 -3.68 -3.30
CA GLU A 133 4.25 -3.57 -2.59
C GLU A 133 4.28 -2.54 -1.47
N TRP A 134 5.35 -2.57 -0.66
CA TRP A 134 5.53 -1.60 0.42
C TRP A 134 5.60 -0.17 -0.12
N CYS A 135 6.43 0.06 -1.14
CA CYS A 135 6.58 1.39 -1.74
C CYS A 135 5.27 1.86 -2.40
N ASP A 136 4.57 0.98 -3.12
CA ASP A 136 3.27 1.27 -3.76
C ASP A 136 2.20 1.66 -2.72
N CYS A 137 2.05 0.86 -1.66
CA CYS A 137 1.08 1.05 -0.58
C CYS A 137 1.23 2.43 0.12
N PHE A 138 2.48 2.88 0.29
CA PHE A 138 2.76 4.16 0.95
C PHE A 138 2.87 5.37 0.01
N THR A 139 2.73 5.17 -1.31
CA THR A 139 2.93 6.25 -2.30
C THR A 139 1.98 7.43 -2.05
N PHE A 140 0.70 7.17 -1.83
CA PHE A 140 -0.34 8.20 -1.63
C PHE A 140 -0.94 8.25 -0.21
N SER A 141 -0.35 7.50 0.73
CA SER A 141 -0.88 7.33 2.08
C SER A 141 -1.02 8.63 2.90
N ASP A 142 -0.20 9.66 2.64
CA ASP A 142 -0.27 10.97 3.31
C ASP A 142 -0.93 12.07 2.46
N ASP A 143 -1.38 11.79 1.24
CA ASP A 143 -2.07 12.74 0.35
C ASP A 143 -3.29 12.13 -0.36
N LEU A 144 -4.27 11.70 0.44
CA LEU A 144 -5.52 11.11 -0.04
C LEU A 144 -6.33 12.02 -0.98
N ARG A 145 -6.05 13.33 -0.99
CA ARG A 145 -6.77 14.28 -1.87
C ARG A 145 -6.33 14.16 -3.32
N HIS A 146 -5.12 13.68 -3.56
CA HIS A 146 -4.54 13.49 -4.89
C HIS A 146 -4.34 12.01 -5.22
N GLU A 147 -5.03 11.11 -4.52
CA GLU A 147 -5.01 9.68 -4.80
C GLU A 147 -5.53 9.41 -6.23
N PRO A 148 -4.70 8.82 -7.10
CA PRO A 148 -5.09 8.49 -8.46
C PRO A 148 -6.20 7.42 -8.55
N PRO A 149 -6.96 7.36 -9.66
CA PRO A 149 -8.11 6.47 -9.80
C PRO A 149 -7.82 4.97 -9.58
N CYS A 150 -6.67 4.47 -10.05
CA CYS A 150 -6.36 3.05 -9.94
C CYS A 150 -5.99 2.67 -8.49
N HIS A 151 -5.19 3.48 -7.80
CA HIS A 151 -4.87 3.25 -6.38
C HIS A 151 -6.11 3.33 -5.49
N LYS A 152 -6.98 4.30 -5.76
CA LYS A 152 -8.28 4.40 -5.10
C LYS A 152 -9.09 3.11 -5.23
N ALA A 153 -9.12 2.52 -6.42
CA ALA A 153 -9.82 1.27 -6.66
C ALA A 153 -9.14 0.07 -5.98
N LYS A 154 -7.80 0.02 -5.93
CA LYS A 154 -7.06 -1.00 -5.15
C LYS A 154 -7.43 -0.93 -3.66
N HIS A 155 -7.40 0.27 -3.07
CA HIS A 155 -7.73 0.49 -1.66
C HIS A 155 -9.21 0.26 -1.28
N ASP A 156 -10.12 0.16 -2.25
CA ASP A 156 -11.54 -0.11 -2.02
C ASP A 156 -11.83 -1.61 -1.82
N VAL A 157 -10.83 -2.47 -2.00
CA VAL A 157 -11.01 -3.90 -2.17
C VAL A 157 -9.93 -4.67 -1.40
N ASP A 158 -10.34 -5.66 -0.61
CA ASP A 158 -9.40 -6.56 0.09
C ASP A 158 -8.74 -7.53 -0.91
N PRO A 159 -7.40 -7.48 -1.08
CA PRO A 159 -6.68 -8.30 -2.05
C PRO A 159 -6.74 -9.81 -1.72
N HIS A 160 -7.03 -10.18 -0.48
CA HIS A 160 -7.06 -11.58 -0.03
C HIS A 160 -8.39 -12.28 -0.30
N LEU A 161 -9.40 -11.56 -0.80
CA LEU A 161 -10.68 -12.14 -1.17
C LEU A 161 -10.54 -12.99 -2.45
N LEU A 162 -11.02 -14.23 -2.41
CA LEU A 162 -10.93 -15.13 -3.56
C LEU A 162 -11.73 -14.59 -4.75
N GLY A 163 -11.10 -14.57 -5.93
CA GLY A 163 -11.72 -14.13 -7.18
C GLY A 163 -11.88 -12.61 -7.28
N VAL A 164 -11.17 -11.85 -6.44
CA VAL A 164 -11.23 -10.40 -6.46
C VAL A 164 -10.40 -9.80 -7.60
N PHE A 165 -10.88 -8.72 -8.20
CA PHE A 165 -10.15 -7.97 -9.21
C PHE A 165 -9.34 -6.84 -8.56
N LEU A 166 -8.02 -6.92 -8.66
CA LEU A 166 -7.10 -5.84 -8.35
C LEU A 166 -6.62 -5.20 -9.65
N PRO A 167 -6.89 -3.91 -9.89
CA PRO A 167 -6.48 -3.27 -11.11
C PRO A 167 -4.96 -3.07 -11.15
N ARG A 168 -4.39 -3.16 -12.36
CA ARG A 168 -2.98 -2.87 -12.59
C ARG A 168 -2.78 -1.38 -12.78
N CYS A 169 -1.97 -0.78 -11.91
CA CYS A 169 -1.65 0.64 -11.98
C CYS A 169 -0.29 0.89 -12.64
N ASP A 170 -0.14 2.06 -13.24
CA ASP A 170 1.16 2.61 -13.65
C ASP A 170 1.83 3.36 -12.48
N LEU A 171 3.00 3.92 -12.74
CA LEU A 171 3.81 4.60 -11.71
C LEU A 171 3.21 5.94 -11.25
N GLU A 172 2.27 6.49 -12.01
CA GLU A 172 1.54 7.71 -11.66
C GLU A 172 0.21 7.39 -10.96
N GLY A 173 -0.07 6.11 -10.77
CA GLY A 173 -1.27 5.57 -10.12
C GLY A 173 -2.52 5.55 -10.99
N PHE A 174 -2.38 5.77 -12.31
CA PHE A 174 -3.47 5.56 -13.25
C PHE A 174 -3.53 4.11 -13.72
N TYR A 175 -4.59 3.77 -14.46
CA TYR A 175 -4.76 2.40 -14.94
C TYR A 175 -3.79 2.10 -16.08
N LYS A 176 -3.07 0.99 -15.99
CA LYS A 176 -2.36 0.44 -17.15
C LYS A 176 -3.36 0.10 -18.25
N PRO A 177 -3.00 0.30 -19.54
CA PRO A 177 -3.93 0.09 -20.65
C PRO A 177 -4.48 -1.33 -20.69
N GLU A 178 -3.63 -2.34 -20.49
CA GLU A 178 -4.08 -3.72 -20.34
C GLU A 178 -4.52 -3.99 -18.91
N GLN A 179 -5.74 -4.49 -18.73
CA GLN A 179 -6.22 -5.11 -17.50
C GLN A 179 -6.49 -6.60 -17.74
N CYS A 180 -6.24 -7.44 -16.75
CA CYS A 180 -6.57 -8.86 -16.82
C CYS A 180 -7.12 -9.35 -15.49
N HIS A 181 -8.13 -10.21 -15.58
CA HIS A 181 -8.76 -10.86 -14.44
C HIS A 181 -9.43 -12.14 -14.88
N ASP A 182 -9.24 -13.22 -14.11
CA ASP A 182 -9.90 -14.52 -14.30
C ASP A 182 -9.92 -15.00 -15.78
N GLY A 183 -8.74 -15.04 -16.41
CA GLY A 183 -8.57 -15.48 -17.80
C GLY A 183 -9.11 -14.52 -18.88
N ASN A 184 -9.70 -13.38 -18.50
CA ASN A 184 -10.17 -12.36 -19.42
C ASN A 184 -9.23 -11.14 -19.34
N CYS A 185 -8.85 -10.59 -20.49
CA CYS A 185 -8.08 -9.35 -20.56
C CYS A 185 -8.80 -8.34 -21.46
N TRP A 186 -8.70 -7.06 -21.15
CA TRP A 186 -9.35 -5.97 -21.88
C TRP A 186 -8.49 -4.71 -21.85
N CYS A 187 -8.82 -3.74 -22.70
CA CYS A 187 -8.15 -2.46 -22.74
C CYS A 187 -8.99 -1.43 -21.98
N VAL A 188 -8.32 -0.59 -21.20
CA VAL A 188 -8.93 0.56 -20.51
C VAL A 188 -8.21 1.85 -20.87
N ASP A 189 -8.92 2.96 -20.74
CA ASP A 189 -8.27 4.26 -20.69
C ASP A 189 -7.59 4.50 -19.32
N ARG A 190 -6.89 5.63 -19.20
CA ARG A 190 -6.18 6.05 -17.99
C ARG A 190 -7.07 6.15 -16.73
N TYR A 191 -8.39 6.25 -16.89
CA TYR A 191 -9.37 6.34 -15.81
C TYR A 191 -10.09 5.02 -15.53
N GLY A 192 -9.71 3.94 -16.21
CA GLY A 192 -10.25 2.59 -15.99
C GLY A 192 -11.51 2.27 -16.80
N ARG A 193 -11.88 3.10 -17.79
CA ARG A 193 -13.04 2.82 -18.66
C ARG A 193 -12.63 1.83 -19.75
N GLU A 194 -13.32 0.68 -19.81
CA GLU A 194 -13.09 -0.34 -20.83
C GLU A 194 -13.46 0.16 -22.24
N PHE A 195 -12.58 -0.11 -23.20
CA PHE A 195 -12.86 0.12 -24.62
C PHE A 195 -13.78 -0.96 -25.18
N ASP A 196 -14.78 -0.54 -25.96
CA ASP A 196 -15.74 -1.45 -26.60
C ASP A 196 -15.03 -2.53 -27.43
N LYS A 197 -15.44 -3.78 -27.24
CA LYS A 197 -14.92 -4.97 -27.96
C LYS A 197 -13.42 -5.24 -27.76
N SER A 198 -12.80 -4.68 -26.72
CA SER A 198 -11.39 -4.95 -26.39
C SER A 198 -11.15 -6.27 -25.66
N ARG A 199 -12.21 -6.86 -25.08
CA ARG A 199 -12.10 -8.06 -24.23
C ARG A 199 -11.76 -9.33 -25.02
N VAL A 200 -10.70 -10.00 -24.59
CA VAL A 200 -10.19 -11.28 -25.12
C VAL A 200 -10.01 -12.30 -24.00
N GLN A 201 -9.99 -13.58 -24.34
CA GLN A 201 -9.80 -14.68 -23.37
C GLN A 201 -8.44 -15.34 -23.55
N ASN A 202 -7.75 -15.58 -22.43
CA ASN A 202 -6.48 -16.29 -22.31
C ASN A 202 -5.31 -15.71 -23.13
N THR A 203 -5.46 -14.49 -23.65
CA THR A 203 -4.44 -13.75 -24.39
C THR A 203 -4.41 -12.29 -23.95
N LEU A 204 -3.30 -11.59 -24.18
CA LEU A 204 -3.24 -10.14 -23.99
C LEU A 204 -3.89 -9.43 -25.19
N PRO A 205 -4.75 -8.43 -24.97
CA PRO A 205 -5.31 -7.62 -26.05
C PRO A 205 -4.23 -6.70 -26.64
N ASP A 206 -4.35 -6.36 -27.91
CA ASP A 206 -3.57 -5.27 -28.50
C ASP A 206 -4.24 -3.94 -28.15
N CYS A 207 -3.73 -3.27 -27.11
CA CYS A 207 -4.24 -1.95 -26.71
C CYS A 207 -3.64 -0.79 -27.50
N GLY A 208 -2.59 -1.04 -28.30
CA GLY A 208 -1.98 -0.02 -29.16
C GLY A 208 -2.95 0.54 -30.21
N GLN A 209 -3.99 -0.23 -30.58
CA GLN A 209 -5.06 0.24 -31.47
C GLN A 209 -5.88 1.40 -30.91
N TYR A 210 -5.89 1.58 -29.57
CA TYR A 210 -6.60 2.68 -28.89
C TYR A 210 -5.70 3.89 -28.62
N ALA A 211 -4.47 3.91 -29.16
CA ALA A 211 -3.49 4.96 -28.91
C ALA A 211 -3.99 6.38 -29.24
N SER A 212 -4.97 6.56 -30.13
CA SER A 212 -5.56 7.88 -30.40
C SER A 212 -6.35 8.46 -29.22
N ASP A 213 -6.86 7.58 -28.36
CA ASP A 213 -7.66 7.92 -27.18
C ASP A 213 -6.83 7.83 -25.90
N MET A 214 -5.57 7.44 -26.02
CA MET A 214 -4.60 7.31 -24.93
C MET A 214 -3.67 8.51 -24.91
N THR A 215 -3.16 8.87 -23.73
CA THR A 215 -2.22 9.98 -23.61
C THR A 215 -0.84 9.61 -24.19
N GLU A 216 0.00 10.60 -24.48
CA GLU A 216 1.35 10.37 -25.02
C GLU A 216 2.22 9.49 -24.10
N GLU A 217 2.03 9.60 -22.79
CA GLU A 217 2.69 8.79 -21.77
C GLU A 217 2.24 7.33 -21.81
N ASP A 218 0.93 7.07 -21.96
CA ASP A 218 0.41 5.70 -22.08
C ASP A 218 0.99 5.01 -23.34
N ILE A 219 1.12 5.77 -24.43
CA ILE A 219 1.75 5.29 -25.68
C ILE A 219 3.23 4.97 -25.45
N ALA A 220 3.94 5.77 -24.65
CA ALA A 220 5.34 5.52 -24.33
C ALA A 220 5.54 4.21 -23.56
N PHE A 221 4.68 3.93 -22.57
CA PHE A 221 4.73 2.68 -21.80
C PHE A 221 4.46 1.45 -22.69
N LEU A 222 3.50 1.54 -23.61
CA LEU A 222 3.21 0.43 -24.54
C LEU A 222 4.39 0.12 -25.49
N ARG A 223 5.11 1.15 -25.93
CA ARG A 223 6.26 0.98 -26.84
C ARG A 223 7.47 0.32 -26.20
N GLU A 224 7.66 0.44 -24.89
CA GLU A 224 8.77 -0.21 -24.18
C GLU A 224 8.63 -1.74 -24.13
N ARG A 225 7.45 -2.27 -24.46
CA ARG A 225 7.10 -3.69 -24.31
C ARG A 225 7.05 -4.48 -25.64
N LEU A 226 7.33 -3.81 -26.76
CA LEU A 226 7.47 -4.41 -28.11
C LEU A 226 8.95 -4.61 -28.46
#